data_AF-A0A317SI38-F1
#
_entry.id   AF-A0A317SI38-F1
#
_cell.length_a   1.000
_cell.length_b   1.000
_cell.length_c   1.000
_cell.angle_alpha   90.00
_cell.angle_beta   90.00
_cell.angle_gamma   90.00
#
_symmetry.space_group_name_H-M   'P 1'
#
loop_
_entity.id
_entity.type
_entity.pdbx_description
1 polymer ?
#
loop_
_entity_poly.entity_id
_entity_poly.type
_entity_poly.pdbx_seq_one_letter_code
_entity_poly.pdbx_strand_id
1 'polypeptide(L)' 'PATSPDLNPIEAIWRLMKSRISKLHPRSQNNKEMITEIHTQWNQIMDYEFGQILDTMNDRVDAILSANGGHTKY' A
#
# COMPACT_ATOMS: atom_id res chain seq x y z
N PRO A 1 11.67 -13.53 2.49
CA PRO A 1 12.42 -14.13 1.36
C PRO A 1 12.66 -13.09 0.25
N ALA A 2 13.63 -13.33 -0.63
CA ALA A 2 14.01 -12.43 -1.74
C ALA A 2 12.89 -12.16 -2.77
N THR A 3 11.74 -12.82 -2.62
CA THR A 3 10.57 -12.77 -3.52
C THR A 3 9.25 -12.61 -2.76
N SER A 4 9.21 -11.85 -1.65
CA SER A 4 7.95 -11.55 -0.95
C SER A 4 7.63 -10.06 -0.98
N PRO A 5 7.02 -9.54 -2.07
CA PRO A 5 6.43 -8.20 -2.08
C PRO A 5 5.40 -8.00 -0.96
N ASP A 6 4.73 -9.08 -0.54
CA ASP A 6 3.78 -9.12 0.60
C ASP A 6 4.39 -8.60 1.93
N LEU A 7 5.72 -8.73 2.08
CA LEU A 7 6.48 -8.24 3.23
C LEU A 7 6.94 -6.79 3.12
N ASN A 8 6.76 -6.13 1.97
CA ASN A 8 7.18 -4.75 1.83
C ASN A 8 6.03 -3.82 2.27
N PRO A 9 6.17 -3.07 3.38
CA PRO A 9 5.13 -2.15 3.85
C PRO A 9 4.74 -1.12 2.78
N ILE A 10 5.66 -0.82 1.85
CA ILE A 10 5.42 0.10 0.73
C ILE A 10 4.30 -0.39 -0.21
N GLU A 11 4.11 -1.70 -0.37
CA GLU A 11 3.02 -2.23 -1.20
C GLU A 11 1.65 -1.93 -0.60
N ALA A 12 1.57 -1.90 0.73
CA ALA A 12 0.35 -1.49 1.43
C ALA A 12 0.07 -0.01 1.21
N ILE A 13 1.11 0.83 1.24
CA ILE A 13 1.03 2.26 0.97
C ILE A 13 0.59 2.49 -0.49
N TRP A 14 1.18 1.78 -1.46
CA TRP A 14 0.75 1.84 -2.85
C TRP A 14 -0.71 1.41 -3.04
N ARG A 15 -1.16 0.37 -2.33
CA ARG A 15 -2.56 -0.07 -2.34
C ARG A 15 -3.50 1.01 -1.80
N LEU A 16 -3.12 1.67 -0.70
CA LEU A 16 -3.88 2.79 -0.13
C LEU A 16 -3.99 3.95 -1.14
N MET A 17 -2.87 4.39 -1.71
CA MET A 17 -2.84 5.48 -2.68
C MET A 17 -3.69 5.16 -3.93
N LYS A 18 -3.55 3.96 -4.49
CA LYS A 18 -4.39 3.51 -5.62
C LYS A 18 -5.87 3.52 -5.28
N SER A 19 -6.24 3.12 -4.05
CA SER A 19 -7.64 3.15 -3.59
C SER A 19 -8.19 4.57 -3.46
N ARG A 20 -7.37 5.53 -3.03
CA ARG A 20 -7.78 6.94 -2.94
C ARG A 20 -7.92 7.57 -4.33
N ILE A 21 -6.93 7.37 -5.19
CA ILE A 21 -6.94 7.89 -6.58
C ILE A 21 -8.13 7.35 -7.36
N SER A 22 -8.48 6.07 -7.21
CA SER A 22 -9.61 5.46 -7.94
C SER A 22 -10.98 6.04 -7.57
N LYS A 23 -11.10 6.67 -6.39
CA LYS A 23 -12.29 7.34 -5.88
C LYS A 23 -12.36 8.82 -6.23
N LEU A 24 -11.32 9.39 -6.85
CA LEU A 24 -11.32 10.79 -7.25
C LEU A 24 -12.29 11.04 -8.40
N HIS A 25 -13.08 12.11 -8.25
CA HIS A 25 -14.01 12.60 -9.25
C HIS A 25 -13.86 14.13 -9.38
N PRO A 26 -13.59 14.65 -10.61
CA PRO A 26 -13.35 13.91 -11.84
C PRO A 26 -12.06 13.09 -11.79
N ARG A 27 -11.98 12.03 -12.61
CA ARG A 27 -10.73 11.27 -12.77
C ARG A 27 -9.72 12.10 -13.54
N SER A 28 -8.44 11.94 -13.18
CA SER A 28 -7.32 12.50 -13.94
C SER A 28 -7.41 12.08 -15.42
N GLN A 29 -7.37 13.06 -16.31
CA GLN A 29 -7.58 12.89 -17.75
C GLN A 29 -6.26 12.61 -18.49
N ASN A 30 -5.11 12.89 -17.86
CA ASN A 30 -3.79 12.75 -18.45
C ASN A 30 -2.73 12.37 -17.41
N ASN A 31 -1.54 12.01 -17.90
CA ASN A 31 -0.43 11.59 -17.05
C ASN A 31 0.06 12.68 -16.09
N LYS A 32 -0.03 13.95 -16.48
CA LYS A 32 0.41 15.07 -15.63
C LYS A 32 -0.48 15.20 -14.40
N GLU A 33 -1.80 15.19 -14.60
CA GLU A 33 -2.79 15.15 -13.52
C GLU A 33 -2.60 13.90 -12.65
N MET A 34 -2.40 12.72 -13.25
CA MET A 34 -2.14 11.50 -12.47
C MET A 34 -0.89 11.61 -11.57
N ILE A 35 0.20 12.18 -12.07
CA ILE A 35 1.43 12.41 -11.29
C ILE A 35 1.16 13.39 -10.14
N THR A 36 0.45 14.50 -10.41
CA THR A 36 0.06 15.46 -9.37
C THR A 36 -0.79 14.79 -8.28
N GLU A 37 -1.70 13.91 -8.67
CA GLU A 37 -2.59 13.23 -7.74
C GLU A 37 -1.82 12.23 -6.88
N ILE A 38 -0.85 11.50 -7.46
CA ILE A 38 0.05 10.62 -6.71
C ILE A 38 0.81 11.41 -5.64
N HIS A 39 1.40 12.55 -5.99
CA HIS A 39 2.12 13.39 -5.02
C HIS A 39 1.18 13.95 -3.94
N THR A 40 -0.02 14.37 -4.34
CA THR A 40 -1.03 14.88 -3.41
C THR A 40 -1.44 13.80 -2.42
N GLN A 41 -1.76 12.59 -2.90
CA GLN A 41 -2.15 11.48 -2.04
C GLN A 41 -1.01 11.06 -1.11
N TRP A 42 0.23 11.02 -1.59
CA TRP A 42 1.41 10.74 -0.76
C TRP A 42 1.53 11.72 0.41
N ASN A 43 1.40 13.03 0.13
CA ASN A 43 1.49 14.07 1.16
C ASN A 43 0.28 14.12 2.11
N GLN A 44 -0.82 13.44 1.78
CA GLN A 44 -2.04 13.34 2.60
C GLN A 44 -2.09 12.06 3.44
N ILE A 45 -1.08 11.18 3.35
CA ILE A 45 -1.00 10.03 4.26
C ILE A 45 -0.59 10.55 5.62
N MET A 46 -1.42 10.26 6.64
CA MET A 46 -1.13 10.67 8.02
C MET A 46 -0.29 9.62 8.75
N ASP A 47 0.46 10.04 9.76
CA ASP A 47 1.33 9.15 10.56
C ASP A 47 0.58 7.95 11.17
N TYR A 48 -0.68 8.12 11.55
CA TYR A 48 -1.47 7.01 12.07
C TYR A 48 -1.76 5.93 11.01
N GLU A 49 -1.84 6.29 9.73
CA GLU A 49 -2.05 5.33 8.64
C GLU A 49 -0.80 4.52 8.38
N PHE A 50 0.38 5.15 8.51
CA PHE A 50 1.65 4.42 8.55
C PHE A 50 1.71 3.48 9.75
N GLY A 51 1.29 3.95 10.94
CA GLY A 51 1.18 3.13 12.14
C GLY A 51 0.32 1.88 11.92
N GLN A 52 -0.89 2.03 11.39
CA GLN A 52 -1.77 0.90 11.07
C GLN A 52 -1.14 -0.08 10.09
N ILE A 53 -0.44 0.41 9.06
CA ILE A 53 0.24 -0.45 8.08
C ILE A 53 1.38 -1.23 8.74
N LEU A 54 2.18 -0.57 9.59
CA LEU A 54 3.27 -1.18 10.33
C LEU A 54 2.77 -2.18 11.38
N ASP A 55 1.65 -1.91 12.05
CA ASP A 55 1.05 -2.83 13.01
C ASP A 55 0.64 -4.15 12.34
N THR A 56 0.24 -4.12 11.06
CA THR A 56 -0.05 -5.36 10.29
C THR A 56 1.20 -6.17 9.92
N MET A 57 2.42 -5.67 10.15
CA MET A 57 3.64 -6.39 9.77
C MET A 57 3.84 -7.67 10.58
N ASN A 58 3.49 -7.66 11.86
CA ASN A 58 3.56 -8.88 12.67
C ASN A 58 2.61 -9.95 12.11
N ASP A 59 1.36 -9.58 11.78
CA ASP A 59 0.39 -10.49 11.18
C ASP A 59 0.86 -11.06 9.82
N ARG A 60 1.55 -10.25 9.01
CA ARG A 60 2.12 -10.68 7.72
C ARG A 60 3.24 -11.68 7.89
N VAL A 61 4.14 -11.43 8.85
CA VAL A 61 5.23 -12.33 9.20
C VAL A 61 4.67 -13.66 9.69
N ASP A 62 3.67 -13.62 10.58
CA ASP A 62 3.00 -14.81 11.09
C ASP A 62 2.28 -15.59 9.99
N ALA A 63 1.61 -14.89 9.05
CA ALA A 63 0.97 -15.52 7.91
C ALA A 63 1.96 -16.25 7.00
N ILE A 64 3.15 -15.68 6.78
CA ILE A 64 4.21 -16.29 5.97
C ILE A 64 4.85 -17.48 6.67
N LEU A 65 5.12 -17.36 7.97
CA LEU A 65 5.60 -18.47 8.79
C LEU A 65 4.60 -19.62 8.76
N SER A 66 3.31 -19.32 8.91
CA SER A 66 2.22 -20.31 8.82
C SER A 66 2.10 -20.93 7.42
N ALA A 67 2.40 -20.17 6.37
CA ALA A 67 2.41 -20.64 4.99
C ALA A 67 3.71 -21.35 4.58
N ASN A 68 4.66 -21.57 5.49
CA ASN A 68 6.02 -22.08 5.19
C ASN A 68 6.70 -21.34 4.03
N GLY A 69 6.51 -20.02 3.94
CA GLY A 69 7.04 -19.19 2.86
C GLY A 69 6.19 -19.14 1.58
N GLY A 70 4.99 -19.73 1.59
CA GLY A 70 4.01 -19.64 0.50
C GLY A 70 3.27 -18.29 0.40
N HIS A 71 2.39 -18.17 -0.60
CA HIS A 71 1.60 -16.96 -0.83
C HIS A 71 0.60 -16.69 0.31
N THR A 72 0.41 -15.42 0.65
CA THR A 72 -0.51 -14.99 1.70
C THR A 72 -1.55 -14.00 1.18
N LYS A 73 -2.58 -13.72 1.98
CA LYS A 73 -3.63 -12.76 1.64
C LYS A 73 -3.17 -11.29 1.62
N TYR A 74 -1.93 -11.02 2.02
CA TYR A 74 -1.44 -9.67 2.33
C TYR A 74 -0.77 -8.98 1.15
#